data_AF-A0AAD3TZY2-F1
#
_entry.id   AF-A0AAD3TZY2-F1
#
_cell.length_a   1.000
_cell.length_b   1.000
_cell.length_c   1.000
_cell.angle_alpha   90.00
_cell.angle_beta   90.00
_cell.angle_gamma   90.00
#
_symmetry.space_group_name_H-M   'P 1'
#
loop_
_entity.id
_entity.type
_entity.pdbx_description
1 polymer ?
#
loop_
_entity_poly.entity_id
_entity_poly.type
_entity_poly.pdbx_seq_one_letter_code
_entity_poly.pdbx_strand_id
1 'polypeptide(L)'
;MSSSLRDALVAHLTALPNAAELGVTVLVSAPKRTTAIFPHAPSASVRCWETEYLVVVNSSVPEAVDPGTNGSHPEPAQGPQAIPQSNTTTSQSSTTTRANPQPTAAPTTPRVLAAAISAHLYTLPSPSPTSILYISKVDSSGYAPPSPLTRVLASGLLSYFLSPSTRPGGVTGSVTATLFARSQGQYLFPNSVEGGGKRVLGGLGLCQWWKSVYEDAARLVGEVELSYLLPSYSASEAKGILGPSRQPGVKWIYAPPFRTRLFRAKTSLATLIPSLPDDPKTRFLEELVSSALDIPSTQQSQDKEEKEKRSRKDAEAAEDEAERRRAHVALAKVPAGEFWERMGFRQECASGDVTGFFSAHAGPQRDETERSPSVDGEREGERPYEPPRVPHAVSKPLVERILTSMLNTDFGTRSLAYAGTDMWLASTRALVLDEVGEDGWAASSATIAPTSSAAAPAPKRKEEAVTMLQPRKKKRV
;
A
#
# COMPACT_ATOMS: atom_id res chain seq x y z
N MET A 1 16.37 -5.11 21.57
CA MET A 1 16.28 -4.15 20.45
C MET A 1 15.02 -4.48 19.69
N SER A 2 14.21 -3.47 19.31
CA SER A 2 13.05 -3.69 18.43
C SER A 2 13.54 -4.26 17.10
N SER A 3 12.89 -5.29 16.55
CA SER A 3 13.22 -5.80 15.22
C SER A 3 12.94 -4.71 14.16
N SER A 4 13.73 -4.69 13.09
CA SER A 4 13.43 -3.84 11.94
C SER A 4 12.16 -4.34 11.23
N LEU A 5 11.48 -3.50 10.46
CA LEU A 5 10.34 -3.92 9.64
C LEU A 5 10.75 -5.05 8.68
N ARG A 6 11.95 -4.95 8.08
CA ARG A 6 12.49 -5.99 7.19
C ARG A 6 12.57 -7.33 7.90
N ASP A 7 13.17 -7.38 9.09
CA ASP A 7 13.33 -8.63 9.85
C ASP A 7 11.98 -9.21 10.28
N ALA A 8 11.06 -8.36 10.72
CA ALA A 8 9.71 -8.78 11.09
C ALA A 8 8.95 -9.39 9.90
N LEU A 9 9.04 -8.76 8.72
CA LEU A 9 8.42 -9.28 7.50
C LEU A 9 9.08 -10.58 7.03
N VAL A 10 10.41 -10.68 7.08
CA VAL A 10 11.13 -11.90 6.72
C VAL A 10 10.72 -13.05 7.64
N ALA A 11 10.68 -12.83 8.95
CA ALA A 11 10.24 -13.84 9.91
C ALA A 11 8.79 -14.29 9.63
N HIS A 12 7.91 -13.34 9.33
CA HIS A 12 6.51 -13.61 9.05
C HIS A 12 6.30 -14.36 7.72
N LEU A 13 7.06 -14.00 6.69
CA LEU A 13 7.02 -14.66 5.37
C LEU A 13 7.70 -16.03 5.36
N THR A 14 8.69 -16.27 6.23
CA THR A 14 9.35 -17.58 6.34
C THR A 14 8.38 -18.65 6.84
N ALA A 15 7.35 -18.27 7.59
CA ALA A 15 6.28 -19.17 8.02
C ALA A 15 5.31 -19.57 6.89
N LEU A 16 5.37 -18.92 5.73
CA LEU A 16 4.54 -19.24 4.59
C LEU A 16 5.15 -20.44 3.82
N PRO A 17 4.40 -21.56 3.65
CA PRO A 17 4.83 -22.61 2.74
C PRO A 17 4.94 -22.04 1.31
N ASN A 18 6.16 -21.97 0.78
CA ASN A 18 6.43 -21.41 -0.52
C ASN A 18 7.46 -22.26 -1.28
N ALA A 19 7.10 -22.66 -2.50
CA ALA A 19 7.95 -23.46 -3.37
C ALA A 19 9.01 -22.63 -4.11
N ALA A 20 8.90 -21.30 -4.08
CA ALA A 20 9.84 -20.37 -4.70
C ALA A 20 10.70 -19.64 -3.67
N GLU A 21 11.87 -19.19 -4.12
CA GLU A 21 12.72 -18.30 -3.35
C GLU A 21 12.14 -16.89 -3.42
N LEU A 22 12.01 -16.23 -2.26
CA LEU A 22 11.55 -14.85 -2.21
C LEU A 22 12.71 -13.90 -1.92
N GLY A 23 12.80 -12.80 -2.65
CA GLY A 23 13.58 -11.63 -2.27
C GLY A 23 12.66 -10.59 -1.64
N VAL A 24 13.02 -10.06 -0.48
CA VAL A 24 12.30 -8.99 0.21
C VAL A 24 13.17 -7.74 0.19
N THR A 25 12.61 -6.61 -0.24
CA THR A 25 13.24 -5.30 -0.19
C THR A 25 12.32 -4.34 0.57
N VAL A 26 12.84 -3.73 1.62
CA VAL A 26 12.15 -2.75 2.47
C VAL A 26 12.95 -1.46 2.47
N LEU A 27 12.41 -0.45 1.81
CA LEU A 27 12.98 0.91 1.80
C LEU A 27 12.18 1.76 2.77
N VAL A 28 12.89 2.49 3.62
CA VAL A 28 12.32 3.39 4.62
C VAL A 28 12.94 4.76 4.42
N SER A 29 12.10 5.79 4.23
CA SER A 29 12.61 7.15 4.11
C SER A 29 13.13 7.69 5.44
N ALA A 30 14.04 8.64 5.43
CA ALA A 30 14.35 9.43 6.61
C ALA A 30 13.09 10.19 7.06
N PRO A 31 12.78 10.27 8.36
CA PRO A 31 11.65 11.04 8.85
C PRO A 31 11.75 12.50 8.43
N LYS A 32 10.72 13.02 7.78
CA LYS A 32 10.65 14.41 7.32
C LYS A 32 9.52 15.15 8.04
N ARG A 33 9.77 16.37 8.50
CA ARG A 33 8.71 17.21 9.07
C ARG A 33 7.72 17.64 7.97
N THR A 34 6.43 17.57 8.26
CA THR A 34 5.37 18.01 7.38
C THR A 34 4.21 18.63 8.15
N THR A 35 3.42 19.46 7.47
CA THR A 35 2.16 20.04 7.94
C THR A 35 0.98 19.66 7.04
N ALA A 36 1.23 18.83 6.01
CA ALA A 36 0.26 18.52 4.95
C ALA A 36 -0.92 17.66 5.43
N ILE A 37 -0.79 16.98 6.57
CA ILE A 37 -1.78 16.01 7.07
C ILE A 37 -3.06 16.70 7.62
N PHE A 38 -2.98 17.93 8.10
CA PHE A 38 -4.13 18.74 8.56
C PHE A 38 -4.01 20.18 8.01
N PRO A 39 -4.16 20.37 6.69
CA PRO A 39 -3.84 21.64 6.03
C PRO A 39 -4.80 22.78 6.44
N HIS A 40 -6.02 22.42 6.86
CA HIS A 40 -7.07 23.38 7.23
C HIS A 40 -7.20 23.58 8.75
N ALA A 41 -6.30 23.01 9.56
CA ALA A 41 -6.34 23.20 11.00
C ALA A 41 -6.11 24.68 11.39
N PRO A 42 -6.68 25.15 12.51
CA PRO A 42 -6.65 26.57 12.88
C PRO A 42 -5.25 27.07 13.27
N SER A 43 -4.36 26.20 13.78
CA SER A 43 -2.95 26.54 13.93
C SER A 43 -2.20 26.17 12.65
N ALA A 44 -1.40 27.11 12.13
CA ALA A 44 -0.67 27.00 10.87
C ALA A 44 0.29 25.81 10.76
N SER A 45 0.54 25.07 11.84
CA SER A 45 1.45 23.95 11.81
C SER A 45 1.06 22.89 12.84
N VAL A 46 0.06 22.07 12.53
CA VAL A 46 0.03 20.72 13.08
C VAL A 46 1.21 19.98 12.46
N ARG A 47 2.38 20.10 13.10
CA ARG A 47 3.62 19.51 12.61
C ARG A 47 3.60 18.03 12.98
N CYS A 48 3.82 17.18 11.99
CA CYS A 48 4.08 15.77 12.22
C CYS A 48 5.36 15.36 11.49
N TRP A 49 5.84 14.17 11.82
CA TRP A 49 6.88 13.50 11.07
C TRP A 49 6.24 12.52 10.10
N GLU A 50 6.65 12.57 8.85
CA GLU A 50 6.28 11.60 7.82
C GLU A 50 7.45 10.66 7.57
N THR A 51 7.17 9.38 7.46
CA THR A 51 8.10 8.34 7.00
C THR A 51 7.42 7.49 5.95
N GLU A 52 8.04 7.32 4.80
CA GLU A 52 7.53 6.50 3.70
C GLU A 52 8.16 5.12 3.72
N TYR A 53 7.33 4.12 3.42
CA TYR A 53 7.72 2.72 3.37
C TYR A 53 7.35 2.17 2.00
N LEU A 54 8.35 1.62 1.30
CA LEU A 54 8.15 0.81 0.11
C LEU A 54 8.64 -0.61 0.41
N VAL A 55 7.70 -1.55 0.43
CA VAL A 55 7.97 -2.98 0.62
C VAL A 55 7.72 -3.68 -0.71
N VAL A 56 8.73 -4.36 -1.24
CA VAL A 56 8.63 -5.11 -2.50
C VAL A 56 9.12 -6.53 -2.25
N VAL A 57 8.32 -7.50 -2.69
CA VAL A 57 8.69 -8.91 -2.71
C VAL A 57 8.84 -9.34 -4.16
N ASN A 58 9.99 -9.91 -4.51
CA ASN A 58 10.20 -10.63 -5.75
C ASN A 58 10.24 -12.14 -5.48
N SER A 59 9.87 -12.94 -6.48
CA SER A 59 9.84 -14.39 -6.41
C SER A 59 10.64 -14.97 -7.55
N SER A 60 11.40 -16.04 -7.31
CA SER A 60 11.82 -16.91 -8.40
C SER A 60 10.59 -17.57 -9.03
N VAL A 61 10.66 -17.85 -10.32
CA VAL A 61 9.64 -18.61 -11.03
C VAL A 61 10.27 -19.94 -11.44
N PRO A 62 9.90 -21.06 -10.79
CA PRO A 62 10.37 -22.38 -11.20
C PRO A 62 9.97 -22.64 -12.66
N GLU A 63 10.88 -23.19 -13.46
CA GLU A 63 10.55 -23.59 -14.82
C GLU A 63 9.37 -24.58 -14.81
N ALA A 64 8.40 -24.36 -15.68
CA ALA A 64 7.32 -25.32 -15.87
C ALA A 64 7.95 -26.60 -16.42
N VAL A 65 7.83 -27.71 -15.67
CA VAL A 65 8.12 -29.03 -16.22
C VAL A 65 7.08 -29.27 -17.31
N ASP A 66 7.49 -29.25 -18.58
CA ASP A 66 6.61 -29.64 -19.68
C ASP A 66 6.14 -31.08 -19.45
N PRO A 67 4.83 -31.34 -19.28
CA PRO A 67 4.32 -32.70 -19.25
C PRO A 67 4.20 -33.19 -20.69
N GLY A 68 5.33 -33.45 -21.38
CA GLY A 68 5.23 -33.66 -22.82
C GLY A 68 6.47 -34.06 -23.62
N THR A 69 7.55 -34.58 -23.03
CA THR A 69 8.66 -35.16 -23.83
C THR A 69 9.15 -36.46 -23.21
N ASN A 70 8.28 -37.46 -23.16
CA ASN A 70 8.68 -38.87 -23.20
C ASN A 70 7.85 -39.56 -24.29
N GLY A 71 8.34 -39.40 -25.52
CA GLY A 71 7.81 -40.03 -26.71
C GLY A 71 8.96 -40.34 -27.64
N SER A 72 9.70 -41.40 -27.32
CA SER A 72 10.67 -42.03 -28.20
C SER A 72 9.97 -42.47 -29.49
N HIS A 73 10.22 -41.77 -30.60
CA HIS A 73 9.93 -42.28 -31.93
C HIS A 73 11.21 -42.93 -32.51
N PRO A 74 11.13 -44.19 -32.99
CA PRO A 74 12.27 -44.85 -33.59
C PRO A 74 12.48 -44.38 -35.03
N GLU A 75 13.75 -44.17 -35.34
CA GLU A 75 14.34 -43.96 -36.65
C GLU A 75 14.07 -45.14 -37.61
N PRO A 76 13.80 -44.90 -38.90
CA PRO A 76 14.00 -45.91 -39.93
C PRO A 76 15.23 -45.62 -40.80
N ALA A 77 15.98 -46.69 -41.04
CA ALA A 77 17.27 -46.74 -41.71
C ALA A 77 17.23 -46.63 -43.26
N GLN A 78 18.25 -45.92 -43.77
CA GLN A 78 19.12 -46.14 -44.95
C GLN A 78 18.59 -46.71 -46.29
N GLY A 79 19.00 -46.04 -47.39
CA GLY A 79 19.18 -46.62 -48.74
C GLY A 79 19.47 -45.56 -49.84
N PRO A 80 20.22 -45.84 -50.93
CA PRO A 80 21.45 -45.06 -51.22
C PRO A 80 21.63 -44.47 -52.66
N GLN A 81 22.64 -43.58 -52.79
CA GLN A 81 23.49 -43.21 -53.96
C GLN A 81 22.92 -42.42 -55.18
N ALA A 82 23.57 -41.26 -55.50
CA ALA A 82 24.38 -41.02 -56.72
C ALA A 82 24.75 -39.51 -56.91
N ILE A 83 25.88 -39.25 -57.57
CA ILE A 83 26.67 -38.00 -57.71
C ILE A 83 26.53 -37.42 -59.17
N PRO A 84 27.25 -36.38 -59.68
CA PRO A 84 27.59 -34.98 -59.27
C PRO A 84 27.24 -33.89 -60.36
N GLN A 85 27.69 -32.64 -60.11
CA GLN A 85 28.03 -31.52 -61.04
C GLN A 85 26.96 -30.40 -61.13
N SER A 86 27.24 -29.08 -61.14
CA SER A 86 28.45 -28.31 -61.46
C SER A 86 28.44 -26.88 -60.86
N ASN A 87 29.66 -26.38 -60.63
CA ASN A 87 30.21 -25.02 -60.42
C ASN A 87 29.33 -23.77 -60.64
N THR A 88 29.45 -22.77 -59.75
CA THR A 88 30.22 -21.54 -60.07
C THR A 88 30.62 -20.72 -58.84
N THR A 89 31.86 -20.27 -58.91
CA THR A 89 32.64 -19.47 -57.96
C THR A 89 32.23 -18.00 -57.98
N THR A 90 32.14 -17.34 -56.83
CA THR A 90 32.69 -15.97 -56.66
C THR A 90 33.12 -15.77 -55.22
N SER A 91 34.42 -15.57 -55.07
CA SER A 91 35.17 -15.27 -53.86
C SER A 91 35.01 -13.79 -53.47
N GLN A 92 34.91 -13.50 -52.16
CA GLN A 92 35.61 -12.36 -51.56
C GLN A 92 35.69 -12.42 -50.02
N SER A 93 36.94 -12.45 -49.57
CA SER A 93 37.54 -11.96 -48.31
C SER A 93 36.91 -12.32 -46.96
N SER A 94 37.56 -13.30 -46.34
CA SER A 94 37.66 -13.53 -44.90
C SER A 94 38.37 -12.38 -44.17
N THR A 95 37.74 -11.85 -43.12
CA THR A 95 38.47 -11.31 -41.96
C THR A 95 37.92 -12.00 -40.71
N THR A 96 38.75 -12.84 -40.12
CA THR A 96 38.44 -13.69 -38.98
C THR A 96 38.65 -12.88 -37.69
N THR A 97 37.58 -12.49 -37.02
CA THR A 97 37.66 -12.05 -35.61
C THR A 97 37.16 -13.18 -34.74
N ARG A 98 38.11 -13.88 -34.13
CA ARG A 98 37.91 -14.99 -33.20
C ARG A 98 37.33 -14.41 -31.90
N ALA A 99 35.99 -14.43 -31.77
CA ALA A 99 35.33 -14.11 -30.50
C ALA A 99 35.57 -15.25 -29.51
N ASN A 100 36.21 -14.93 -28.40
CA ASN A 100 36.44 -15.80 -27.27
C ASN A 100 35.07 -16.17 -26.64
N PRO A 101 34.73 -17.43 -26.37
CA PRO A 101 33.50 -17.76 -25.66
C PRO A 101 33.62 -17.27 -24.22
N GLN A 102 32.89 -16.21 -23.89
CA GLN A 102 32.66 -15.78 -22.52
C GLN A 102 32.06 -16.96 -21.74
N PRO A 103 32.52 -17.26 -20.50
CA PRO A 103 31.94 -18.35 -19.71
C PRO A 103 30.45 -18.05 -19.52
N THR A 104 29.61 -18.90 -20.12
CA THR A 104 28.17 -18.85 -19.93
C THR A 104 27.88 -18.98 -18.45
N ALA A 105 27.47 -17.88 -17.82
CA ALA A 105 26.87 -17.90 -16.50
C ALA A 105 25.74 -18.94 -16.52
N ALA A 106 25.69 -19.81 -15.50
CA ALA A 106 24.59 -20.75 -15.34
C ALA A 106 23.25 -20.00 -15.48
N PRO A 107 22.22 -20.57 -16.12
CA PRO A 107 20.93 -19.89 -16.28
C PRO A 107 20.38 -19.56 -14.89
N THR A 108 20.40 -18.27 -14.54
CA THR A 108 19.80 -17.77 -13.31
C THR A 108 18.29 -17.95 -13.42
N THR A 109 17.68 -18.64 -12.45
CA THR A 109 16.23 -18.81 -12.42
C THR A 109 15.54 -17.44 -12.53
N PRO A 110 14.60 -17.26 -13.48
CA PRO A 110 13.99 -15.96 -13.71
C PRO A 110 13.26 -15.48 -12.44
N ARG A 111 13.32 -14.18 -12.17
CA ARG A 111 12.61 -13.54 -11.06
C ARG A 111 11.53 -12.61 -11.57
N VAL A 112 10.52 -12.40 -10.72
CA VAL A 112 9.47 -11.42 -10.97
C VAL A 112 9.13 -10.66 -9.71
N LEU A 113 8.91 -9.34 -9.81
CA LEU A 113 8.28 -8.58 -8.73
C LEU A 113 6.88 -9.16 -8.50
N ALA A 114 6.63 -9.70 -7.32
CA ALA A 114 5.47 -10.53 -7.01
C ALA A 114 4.36 -9.74 -6.30
N ALA A 115 4.74 -8.97 -5.29
CA ALA A 115 3.83 -8.17 -4.47
C ALA A 115 4.55 -6.92 -3.96
N ALA A 116 3.79 -5.83 -3.77
CA ALA A 116 4.34 -4.60 -3.21
C ALA A 116 3.33 -3.87 -2.32
N ILE A 117 3.84 -3.11 -1.36
CA ILE A 117 3.09 -2.23 -0.47
C ILE A 117 3.79 -0.87 -0.42
N SER A 118 3.03 0.19 -0.66
CA SER A 118 3.41 1.58 -0.38
C SER A 118 2.60 2.10 0.80
N ALA A 119 3.29 2.59 1.83
CA ALA A 119 2.65 3.08 3.05
C ALA A 119 3.34 4.34 3.59
N HIS A 120 2.59 5.14 4.33
CA HIS A 120 3.05 6.35 5.01
C HIS A 120 2.80 6.20 6.51
N LEU A 121 3.79 6.54 7.33
CA LEU A 121 3.64 6.70 8.77
C LEU A 121 3.71 8.18 9.10
N TYR A 122 2.63 8.74 9.62
CA TYR A 122 2.59 10.10 10.14
C TYR A 122 2.58 10.06 11.65
N THR A 123 3.55 10.68 12.32
CA THR A 123 3.63 10.71 13.79
C THR A 123 3.49 12.13 14.30
N LEU A 124 2.42 12.39 15.03
CA LEU A 124 2.17 13.65 15.71
C LEU A 124 2.90 13.69 17.06
N PRO A 125 3.75 14.70 17.30
CA PRO A 125 4.40 14.93 18.58
C PRO A 125 3.42 15.60 19.57
N SER A 126 3.13 14.93 20.67
CA SER A 126 2.48 15.46 21.89
C SER A 126 2.74 14.41 22.99
N PRO A 127 2.63 14.65 24.31
CA PRO A 127 3.45 13.95 25.33
C PRO A 127 3.43 12.41 25.23
N SER A 128 2.33 11.82 24.73
CA SER A 128 2.30 10.50 24.09
C SER A 128 2.17 10.59 22.55
N PRO A 129 3.11 10.01 21.78
CA PRO A 129 3.10 10.13 20.32
C PRO A 129 1.90 9.38 19.72
N THR A 130 1.19 10.02 18.78
CA THR A 130 0.07 9.40 18.06
C THR A 130 0.42 9.29 16.59
N SER A 131 0.29 8.09 16.05
CA SER A 131 0.66 7.79 14.67
C SER A 131 -0.52 7.39 13.80
N ILE A 132 -0.44 7.71 12.52
CA ILE A 132 -1.32 7.20 11.46
C ILE A 132 -0.45 6.35 10.55
N LEU A 133 -0.71 5.04 10.49
CA LEU A 133 -0.19 4.21 9.41
C LEU A 133 -1.23 4.21 8.29
N TYR A 134 -0.91 4.85 7.18
CA TYR A 134 -1.75 4.82 5.98
C TYR A 134 -1.18 3.85 4.96
N ILE A 135 -1.92 2.79 4.66
CA ILE A 135 -1.57 1.89 3.55
C ILE A 135 -2.16 2.51 2.28
N SER A 136 -1.30 3.12 1.46
CA SER A 136 -1.72 3.83 0.26
C SER A 136 -2.02 2.87 -0.89
N LYS A 137 -1.10 1.92 -1.16
CA LYS A 137 -1.22 0.99 -2.29
C LYS A 137 -0.74 -0.39 -1.89
N VAL A 138 -1.48 -1.42 -2.27
CA VAL A 138 -1.07 -2.82 -2.22
C VAL A 138 -1.45 -3.48 -3.54
N ASP A 139 -0.52 -4.22 -4.13
CA ASP A 139 -0.75 -4.88 -5.40
C ASP A 139 0.02 -6.20 -5.52
N SER A 140 -0.36 -7.01 -6.50
CA SER A 140 0.40 -8.17 -6.96
C SER A 140 0.49 -8.18 -8.49
N SER A 141 1.58 -8.73 -9.03
CA SER A 141 1.79 -8.79 -10.48
C SER A 141 1.08 -9.96 -11.15
N GLY A 142 0.77 -11.02 -10.39
CA GLY A 142 0.14 -12.24 -10.90
C GLY A 142 1.10 -13.24 -11.56
N TYR A 143 2.41 -12.98 -11.56
CA TYR A 143 3.41 -13.86 -12.19
C TYR A 143 4.11 -14.81 -11.21
N ALA A 144 4.03 -14.54 -9.90
CA ALA A 144 4.58 -15.44 -8.89
C ALA A 144 3.71 -16.70 -8.74
N PRO A 145 4.29 -17.83 -8.26
CA PRO A 145 3.52 -19.03 -7.96
C PRO A 145 2.33 -18.74 -7.02
N PRO A 146 1.18 -19.41 -7.22
CA PRO A 146 -0.02 -19.18 -6.40
C PRO A 146 0.27 -19.38 -4.91
N SER A 147 0.11 -18.32 -4.13
CA SER A 147 0.32 -18.32 -2.69
C SER A 147 -0.47 -17.17 -2.04
N PRO A 148 -0.76 -17.22 -0.73
CA PRO A 148 -1.34 -16.10 0.00
C PRO A 148 -0.33 -14.98 0.30
N LEU A 149 0.79 -14.90 -0.45
CA LEU A 149 1.91 -13.98 -0.22
C LEU A 149 1.47 -12.55 0.10
N THR A 150 0.65 -11.93 -0.75
CA THR A 150 0.21 -10.53 -0.56
C THR A 150 -0.56 -10.33 0.75
N ARG A 151 -1.37 -11.32 1.17
CA ARG A 151 -2.14 -11.27 2.43
C ARG A 151 -1.23 -11.40 3.65
N VAL A 152 -0.30 -12.35 3.60
CA VAL A 152 0.72 -12.54 4.65
C VAL A 152 1.60 -11.29 4.76
N LEU A 153 2.04 -10.73 3.65
CA LEU A 153 2.81 -9.48 3.61
C LEU A 153 2.06 -8.32 4.26
N ALA A 154 0.79 -8.09 3.88
CA ALA A 154 -0.02 -7.00 4.41
C ALA A 154 -0.33 -7.17 5.91
N SER A 155 -0.68 -8.39 6.34
CA SER A 155 -0.92 -8.68 7.77
C SER A 155 0.36 -8.55 8.61
N GLY A 156 1.52 -8.93 8.09
CA GLY A 156 2.81 -8.77 8.74
C GLY A 156 3.23 -7.31 8.89
N LEU A 157 2.93 -6.48 7.88
CA LEU A 157 3.14 -5.03 7.95
C LEU A 157 2.23 -4.41 9.02
N LEU A 158 0.93 -4.75 9.02
CA LEU A 158 0.00 -4.28 10.05
C LEU A 158 0.42 -4.71 11.46
N SER A 159 0.79 -5.99 11.65
CA SER A 159 1.17 -6.48 12.97
C SER A 159 2.42 -5.79 13.52
N TYR A 160 3.40 -5.49 12.65
CA TYR A 160 4.60 -4.74 13.02
C TYR A 160 4.28 -3.36 13.60
N PHE A 161 3.40 -2.59 12.94
CA PHE A 161 3.06 -1.24 13.39
C PHE A 161 2.02 -1.22 14.52
N LEU A 162 1.12 -2.20 14.58
CA LEU A 162 0.12 -2.28 15.64
C LEU A 162 0.75 -2.75 16.97
N SER A 163 1.79 -3.58 16.92
CA SER A 163 2.44 -4.09 18.12
C SER A 163 3.27 -3.02 18.84
N PRO A 164 3.02 -2.77 20.14
CA PRO A 164 3.80 -1.82 20.95
C PRO A 164 5.29 -2.16 21.07
N SER A 165 5.67 -3.43 20.88
CA SER A 165 7.05 -3.91 21.00
C SER A 165 7.89 -3.67 19.75
N THR A 166 7.27 -3.49 18.59
CA THR A 166 7.94 -3.37 17.30
C THR A 166 7.74 -2.01 16.62
N ARG A 167 6.64 -1.32 16.91
CA ARG A 167 6.32 -0.06 16.23
C ARG A 167 7.30 1.07 16.58
N PRO A 168 7.58 1.97 15.62
CA PRO A 168 8.28 3.22 15.93
C PRO A 168 7.53 4.03 17.00
N GLY A 169 8.24 4.48 18.03
CA GLY A 169 7.66 5.21 19.17
C GLY A 169 7.25 4.32 20.36
N GLY A 170 7.29 2.99 20.22
CA GLY A 170 7.20 2.02 21.32
C GLY A 170 5.88 2.03 22.09
N VAL A 171 5.94 1.66 23.38
CA VAL A 171 4.75 1.37 24.21
C VAL A 171 3.94 2.60 24.59
N THR A 172 4.56 3.78 24.68
CA THR A 172 3.91 5.01 25.19
C THR A 172 3.00 5.68 24.16
N GLY A 173 3.10 5.32 22.88
CA GLY A 173 2.30 5.91 21.81
C GLY A 173 0.99 5.20 21.50
N SER A 174 0.23 5.75 20.57
CA SER A 174 -0.88 5.08 19.90
C SER A 174 -0.71 5.11 18.38
N VAL A 175 -1.37 4.19 17.68
CA VAL A 175 -1.35 4.11 16.23
C VAL A 175 -2.74 3.76 15.70
N THR A 176 -3.15 4.46 14.65
CA THR A 176 -4.31 4.12 13.83
C THR A 176 -3.81 3.67 12.46
N ALA A 177 -3.90 2.38 12.17
CA ALA A 177 -3.58 1.82 10.87
C ALA A 177 -4.82 1.79 9.99
N THR A 178 -4.84 2.57 8.90
CA THR A 178 -6.03 2.78 8.07
C THR A 178 -5.76 2.69 6.57
N LEU A 179 -6.81 2.37 5.82
CA LEU A 179 -6.82 2.37 4.36
C LEU A 179 -8.23 2.59 3.81
N PHE A 180 -8.30 2.93 2.52
CA PHE A 180 -9.52 2.91 1.73
C PHE A 180 -9.44 1.77 0.70
N ALA A 181 -10.34 0.80 0.82
CA ALA A 181 -10.46 -0.34 -0.07
C ALA A 181 -11.36 0.00 -1.26
N ARG A 182 -10.77 0.06 -2.45
CA ARG A 182 -11.46 0.17 -3.73
C ARG A 182 -10.86 -0.85 -4.69
N SER A 183 -11.68 -1.47 -5.52
CA SER A 183 -11.17 -2.38 -6.56
C SER A 183 -10.64 -1.59 -7.76
N GLN A 184 -9.48 -2.00 -8.27
CA GLN A 184 -8.90 -1.52 -9.51
C GLN A 184 -8.06 -2.65 -10.12
N GLY A 185 -7.91 -2.66 -11.46
CA GLY A 185 -7.12 -3.68 -12.16
C GLY A 185 -5.63 -3.68 -11.77
N GLN A 186 -5.09 -2.52 -11.39
CA GLN A 186 -3.70 -2.35 -10.97
C GLN A 186 -3.51 -1.07 -10.16
N TYR A 187 -2.51 -1.09 -9.28
CA TYR A 187 -2.05 0.03 -8.46
C TYR A 187 -0.54 0.28 -8.59
N LEU A 188 0.27 -0.78 -8.54
CA LEU A 188 1.74 -0.70 -8.49
C LEU A 188 2.41 -1.43 -9.66
N PHE A 189 1.70 -2.34 -10.34
CA PHE A 189 2.23 -3.13 -11.45
C PHE A 189 1.49 -2.77 -12.75
N PRO A 190 1.98 -1.79 -13.53
CA PRO A 190 1.35 -1.38 -14.79
C PRO A 190 1.12 -2.53 -15.75
N ASN A 191 -0.05 -2.60 -16.37
CA ASN A 191 -0.50 -3.59 -17.34
C ASN A 191 -0.57 -5.04 -16.81
N SER A 192 -0.33 -5.27 -15.51
CA SER A 192 -0.36 -6.61 -14.90
C SER A 192 -1.70 -7.35 -15.05
N VAL A 193 -2.80 -6.63 -15.28
CA VAL A 193 -4.11 -7.24 -15.56
C VAL A 193 -4.16 -7.93 -16.93
N GLU A 194 -3.37 -7.47 -17.90
CA GLU A 194 -3.29 -8.02 -19.27
C GLU A 194 -2.46 -9.31 -19.31
N GLY A 195 -1.56 -9.48 -18.33
CA GLY A 195 -0.62 -10.60 -18.20
C GLY A 195 -1.22 -11.99 -17.96
N GLY A 196 -2.54 -12.09 -17.75
CA GLY A 196 -3.28 -13.35 -17.63
C GLY A 196 -3.12 -14.14 -16.32
N GLY A 197 -2.08 -13.86 -15.52
CA GLY A 197 -1.84 -14.54 -14.23
C GLY A 197 -2.49 -13.86 -13.01
N LYS A 198 -2.92 -12.60 -13.16
CA LYS A 198 -3.43 -11.79 -12.04
C LYS A 198 -4.91 -12.04 -11.77
N ARG A 199 -5.23 -12.37 -10.51
CA ARG A 199 -6.62 -12.44 -10.04
C ARG A 199 -7.01 -11.14 -9.37
N VAL A 200 -7.74 -10.29 -10.10
CA VAL A 200 -8.30 -9.04 -9.57
C VAL A 200 -9.55 -9.35 -8.75
N LEU A 201 -9.62 -8.85 -7.52
CA LEU A 201 -10.80 -8.97 -6.67
C LEU A 201 -11.77 -7.82 -6.97
N GLY A 202 -13.06 -8.11 -7.17
CA GLY A 202 -14.10 -7.08 -7.13
C GLY A 202 -14.20 -6.46 -5.74
N GLY A 203 -14.88 -5.31 -5.60
CA GLY A 203 -14.92 -4.52 -4.37
C GLY A 203 -15.40 -5.29 -3.15
N LEU A 204 -16.43 -6.13 -3.29
CA LEU A 204 -16.86 -7.04 -2.22
C LEU A 204 -15.74 -7.99 -1.78
N GLY A 205 -15.12 -8.67 -2.75
CA GLY A 205 -14.03 -9.61 -2.48
C GLY A 205 -12.82 -8.93 -1.84
N LEU A 206 -12.52 -7.71 -2.27
CA LEU A 206 -11.44 -6.90 -1.73
C LEU A 206 -11.74 -6.43 -0.29
N CYS A 207 -12.96 -5.99 0.01
CA CYS A 207 -13.35 -5.63 1.37
C CYS A 207 -13.31 -6.83 2.32
N GLN A 208 -13.77 -8.01 1.87
CA GLN A 208 -13.64 -9.26 2.63
C GLN A 208 -12.18 -9.67 2.82
N TRP A 209 -11.33 -9.44 1.83
CA TRP A 209 -9.90 -9.70 1.90
C TRP A 209 -9.21 -8.79 2.91
N TRP A 210 -9.47 -7.48 2.88
CA TRP A 210 -8.92 -6.52 3.85
C TRP A 210 -9.41 -6.80 5.28
N LYS A 211 -10.71 -7.06 5.46
CA LYS A 211 -11.24 -7.51 6.75
C LYS A 211 -10.44 -8.72 7.29
N SER A 212 -10.16 -9.68 6.43
CA SER A 212 -9.37 -10.86 6.79
C SER A 212 -7.91 -10.54 7.13
N VAL A 213 -7.28 -9.59 6.42
CA VAL A 213 -5.92 -9.10 6.70
C VAL A 213 -5.83 -8.44 8.09
N TYR A 214 -6.79 -7.58 8.43
CA TYR A 214 -6.87 -6.93 9.74
C TYR A 214 -7.15 -7.92 10.87
N GLU A 215 -8.02 -8.90 10.64
CA GLU A 215 -8.27 -10.01 11.58
C GLU A 215 -7.00 -10.83 11.84
N ASP A 216 -6.23 -11.14 10.79
CA ASP A 216 -4.96 -11.86 10.92
C ASP A 216 -3.94 -11.04 11.72
N ALA A 217 -3.84 -9.73 11.48
CA ALA A 217 -2.96 -8.85 12.22
C ALA A 217 -3.37 -8.73 13.70
N ALA A 218 -4.66 -8.55 13.99
CA ALA A 218 -5.18 -8.49 15.35
C ALA A 218 -4.90 -9.78 16.13
N ARG A 219 -5.02 -10.94 15.49
CA ARG A 219 -4.67 -12.24 16.11
C ARG A 219 -3.20 -12.33 16.52
N LEU A 220 -2.30 -11.72 15.77
CA LEU A 220 -0.86 -11.73 16.05
C LEU A 220 -0.47 -10.75 17.17
N VAL A 221 -1.20 -9.65 17.31
CA VAL A 221 -0.87 -8.56 18.23
C VAL A 221 -1.64 -8.64 19.55
N GLY A 222 -2.90 -9.09 19.52
CA GLY A 222 -3.79 -9.11 20.68
C GLY A 222 -4.78 -7.93 20.67
N GLU A 223 -4.73 -7.09 21.70
CA GLU A 223 -5.71 -6.01 21.93
C GLU A 223 -5.60 -4.89 20.88
N VAL A 224 -6.48 -4.96 19.88
CA VAL A 224 -6.61 -3.97 18.80
C VAL A 224 -8.10 -3.67 18.58
N GLU A 225 -8.47 -2.39 18.54
CA GLU A 225 -9.82 -1.99 18.16
C GLU A 225 -9.94 -2.00 16.62
N LEU A 226 -10.78 -2.88 16.09
CA LEU A 226 -11.05 -2.97 14.65
C LEU A 226 -12.33 -2.24 14.30
N SER A 227 -12.25 -1.31 13.35
CA SER A 227 -13.40 -0.56 12.84
C SER A 227 -13.45 -0.60 11.31
N TYR A 228 -14.66 -0.63 10.77
CA TYR A 228 -14.88 -0.48 9.33
C TYR A 228 -16.14 0.33 9.04
N LEU A 229 -16.16 0.97 7.87
CA LEU A 229 -17.33 1.63 7.31
C LEU A 229 -17.42 1.26 5.83
N LEU A 230 -18.59 0.79 5.39
CA LEU A 230 -18.92 0.67 3.97
C LEU A 230 -19.82 1.85 3.62
N PRO A 231 -19.32 2.88 2.92
CA PRO A 231 -20.13 4.05 2.57
C PRO A 231 -21.40 3.61 1.83
N SER A 232 -22.52 4.31 2.07
CA SER A 232 -23.85 4.00 1.52
C SER A 232 -24.56 2.77 2.10
N TYR A 233 -23.94 2.03 3.03
CA TYR A 233 -24.58 0.88 3.69
C TYR A 233 -24.87 1.18 5.16
N SER A 234 -25.99 0.64 5.66
CA SER A 234 -26.26 0.57 7.10
C SER A 234 -25.36 -0.47 7.78
N ALA A 235 -25.23 -0.38 9.10
CA ALA A 235 -24.47 -1.36 9.89
C ALA A 235 -24.97 -2.81 9.69
N SER A 236 -26.29 -3.00 9.56
CA SER A 236 -26.90 -4.32 9.31
C SER A 236 -26.56 -4.87 7.92
N GLU A 237 -26.63 -4.04 6.89
CA GLU A 237 -26.30 -4.43 5.52
C GLU A 237 -24.82 -4.75 5.40
N ALA A 238 -23.96 -3.86 5.91
CA ALA A 238 -22.52 -4.05 5.88
C ALA A 238 -22.08 -5.32 6.63
N LYS A 239 -22.72 -5.64 7.75
CA LYS A 239 -22.53 -6.91 8.48
C LYS A 239 -22.99 -8.12 7.66
N GLY A 240 -24.11 -8.01 6.94
CA GLY A 240 -24.58 -9.05 6.02
C GLY A 240 -23.61 -9.28 4.85
N ILE A 241 -23.08 -8.20 4.28
CA ILE A 241 -22.16 -8.20 3.12
C ILE A 241 -20.79 -8.79 3.48
N LEU A 242 -20.18 -8.36 4.59
CA LEU A 242 -18.86 -8.84 5.01
C LEU A 242 -18.90 -10.10 5.88
N GLY A 243 -20.09 -10.52 6.31
CA GLY A 243 -20.31 -11.65 7.20
C GLY A 243 -19.76 -11.44 8.62
N PRO A 244 -19.80 -12.47 9.48
CA PRO A 244 -19.21 -12.44 10.81
C PRO A 244 -17.67 -12.40 10.75
N SER A 245 -17.02 -12.15 11.89
CA SER A 245 -15.56 -12.35 12.01
C SER A 245 -15.23 -13.81 11.74
N ARG A 246 -14.13 -14.07 11.02
CA ARG A 246 -13.64 -15.45 10.82
C ARG A 246 -12.78 -15.92 12.00
N GLN A 247 -12.32 -14.98 12.82
CA GLN A 247 -11.47 -15.25 13.98
C GLN A 247 -12.30 -15.21 15.28
N PRO A 248 -12.22 -16.25 16.13
CA PRO A 248 -12.88 -16.25 17.44
C PRO A 248 -12.42 -15.08 18.31
N GLY A 249 -13.35 -14.44 19.01
CA GLY A 249 -13.05 -13.33 19.93
C GLY A 249 -12.77 -11.98 19.27
N VAL A 250 -12.57 -11.92 17.96
CA VAL A 250 -12.36 -10.64 17.25
C VAL A 250 -13.70 -9.97 16.99
N LYS A 251 -13.86 -8.75 17.52
CA LYS A 251 -15.05 -7.91 17.35
C LYS A 251 -14.73 -6.72 16.43
N TRP A 252 -15.66 -6.45 15.51
CA TRP A 252 -15.62 -5.28 14.64
C TRP A 252 -16.62 -4.23 15.10
N ILE A 253 -16.22 -2.97 15.03
CA ILE A 253 -17.08 -1.79 15.22
C ILE A 253 -17.46 -1.25 13.85
N TYR A 254 -18.75 -1.02 13.60
CA TYR A 254 -19.19 -0.32 12.40
C TYR A 254 -19.06 1.19 12.63
N ALA A 255 -17.96 1.76 12.18
CA ALA A 255 -17.63 3.15 12.40
C ALA A 255 -16.55 3.63 11.41
N PRO A 256 -16.59 4.91 11.01
CA PRO A 256 -15.51 5.51 10.24
C PRO A 256 -14.20 5.57 11.03
N PRO A 257 -13.05 5.68 10.34
CA PRO A 257 -11.79 6.04 10.98
C PRO A 257 -11.85 7.48 11.53
N PHE A 258 -10.96 7.80 12.47
CA PHE A 258 -10.78 9.15 13.04
C PHE A 258 -12.04 9.74 13.69
N ARG A 259 -12.62 9.01 14.66
CA ARG A 259 -13.72 9.51 15.52
C ARG A 259 -13.24 10.45 16.62
N THR A 260 -11.98 10.32 16.99
CA THR A 260 -11.33 11.11 18.04
C THR A 260 -10.17 11.90 17.46
N ARG A 261 -9.91 13.08 18.03
CA ARG A 261 -8.83 13.96 17.55
C ARG A 261 -7.47 13.39 17.91
N LEU A 262 -6.52 13.49 16.98
CA LEU A 262 -5.14 13.03 17.18
C LEU A 262 -4.28 14.05 17.94
N PHE A 263 -4.77 15.28 18.08
CA PHE A 263 -4.11 16.38 18.78
C PHE A 263 -5.15 17.30 19.42
N ARG A 264 -4.68 18.15 20.34
CA ARG A 264 -5.55 19.08 21.06
C ARG A 264 -5.96 20.26 20.17
N ALA A 265 -7.24 20.31 19.79
CA ALA A 265 -7.86 21.42 19.09
C ALA A 265 -9.37 21.43 19.35
N LYS A 266 -10.12 22.45 18.89
CA LYS A 266 -11.58 22.38 18.86
C LYS A 266 -12.02 21.40 17.77
N THR A 267 -13.08 20.62 18.00
CA THR A 267 -13.56 19.62 17.02
C THR A 267 -14.13 20.31 15.79
N SER A 268 -13.58 19.98 14.63
CA SER A 268 -14.05 20.33 13.30
C SER A 268 -13.52 19.28 12.32
N LEU A 269 -14.07 19.18 11.10
CA LEU A 269 -13.50 18.25 10.11
C LEU A 269 -12.01 18.53 9.85
N ALA A 270 -11.63 19.81 9.85
CA ALA A 270 -10.26 20.27 9.66
C ALA A 270 -9.25 19.78 10.70
N THR A 271 -9.72 19.38 11.89
CA THR A 271 -8.88 18.87 12.99
C THR A 271 -9.11 17.39 13.28
N LEU A 272 -10.13 16.80 12.67
CA LEU A 272 -10.55 15.42 12.89
C LEU A 272 -10.08 14.51 11.75
N ILE A 273 -10.29 14.91 10.50
CA ILE A 273 -10.07 14.08 9.32
C ILE A 273 -8.71 14.45 8.69
N PRO A 274 -7.74 13.53 8.62
CA PRO A 274 -6.45 13.81 8.01
C PRO A 274 -6.52 13.80 6.48
N SER A 275 -5.79 14.70 5.82
CA SER A 275 -5.55 14.71 4.38
C SER A 275 -4.47 13.69 4.01
N LEU A 276 -4.88 12.53 3.50
CA LEU A 276 -4.02 11.44 3.04
C LEU A 276 -3.89 11.45 1.51
N PRO A 277 -2.73 11.04 0.95
CA PRO A 277 -2.50 11.06 -0.50
C PRO A 277 -3.41 10.06 -1.22
N ASP A 278 -3.95 10.45 -2.38
CA ASP A 278 -4.84 9.63 -3.21
C ASP A 278 -6.12 9.12 -2.50
N ASP A 279 -6.51 9.68 -1.35
CA ASP A 279 -7.65 9.23 -0.54
C ASP A 279 -8.95 10.00 -0.88
N PRO A 280 -10.09 9.33 -1.09
CA PRO A 280 -11.37 9.99 -1.39
C PRO A 280 -11.84 10.97 -0.31
N LYS A 281 -11.49 10.73 0.97
CA LYS A 281 -11.91 11.63 2.05
C LYS A 281 -11.14 12.95 2.01
N THR A 282 -9.89 12.93 1.51
CA THR A 282 -9.09 14.14 1.26
C THR A 282 -9.71 14.96 0.13
N ARG A 283 -10.03 14.31 -1.00
CA ARG A 283 -10.69 14.96 -2.12
C ARG A 283 -12.03 15.57 -1.71
N PHE A 284 -12.81 14.86 -0.89
CA PHE A 284 -14.08 15.40 -0.42
C PHE A 284 -13.90 16.62 0.51
N LEU A 285 -12.88 16.62 1.38
CA LEU A 285 -12.55 17.81 2.17
C LEU A 285 -12.18 19.00 1.27
N GLU A 286 -11.35 18.77 0.25
CA GLU A 286 -10.93 19.80 -0.71
C GLU A 286 -12.13 20.38 -1.47
N GLU A 287 -13.08 19.55 -1.88
CA GLU A 287 -14.30 20.02 -2.53
C GLU A 287 -15.20 20.85 -1.61
N LEU A 288 -15.33 20.45 -0.33
CA LEU A 288 -16.06 21.25 0.66
C LEU A 288 -15.43 22.62 0.86
N VAL A 289 -14.09 22.67 0.85
CA VAL A 289 -13.34 23.92 0.95
C VAL A 289 -13.51 24.76 -0.31
N SER A 290 -13.28 24.19 -1.50
CA SER A 290 -13.45 24.87 -2.79
C SER A 290 -14.85 25.48 -2.92
N SER A 291 -15.89 24.68 -2.66
CA SER A 291 -17.29 25.13 -2.75
C SER A 291 -17.61 26.30 -1.81
N ALA A 292 -16.91 26.38 -0.67
CA ALA A 292 -17.10 27.46 0.30
C ALA A 292 -16.28 28.72 -0.04
N LEU A 293 -15.14 28.57 -0.73
CA LEU A 293 -14.30 29.67 -1.17
C LEU A 293 -14.85 30.36 -2.42
N ASP A 294 -15.60 29.65 -3.26
CA ASP A 294 -16.28 30.19 -4.45
C ASP A 294 -17.40 31.20 -4.11
N ILE A 295 -17.83 31.28 -2.85
CA ILE A 295 -18.82 32.24 -2.38
C ILE A 295 -18.11 33.60 -2.17
N PRO A 296 -18.48 34.66 -2.92
CA PRO A 296 -17.82 35.96 -2.80
C PRO A 296 -17.92 36.50 -1.37
N SER A 297 -16.77 36.74 -0.73
CA SER A 297 -16.75 37.39 0.57
C SER A 297 -17.21 38.84 0.43
N THR A 298 -18.31 39.23 1.08
CA THR A 298 -18.91 40.58 1.07
C THR A 298 -18.02 41.70 1.66
N GLN A 299 -16.74 41.43 1.96
CA GLN A 299 -15.80 42.33 2.63
C GLN A 299 -14.56 42.61 1.77
N GLN A 300 -14.73 42.96 0.49
CA GLN A 300 -13.61 43.37 -0.37
C GLN A 300 -13.35 44.89 -0.37
N SER A 301 -14.07 45.68 0.45
CA SER A 301 -14.11 47.14 0.31
C SER A 301 -13.23 47.95 1.27
N GLN A 302 -12.47 47.35 2.20
CA GLN A 302 -11.69 48.14 3.19
C GLN A 302 -10.17 47.89 3.23
N ASP A 303 -9.62 46.84 2.61
CA ASP A 303 -8.19 46.48 2.76
C ASP A 303 -7.27 47.00 1.63
N LYS A 304 -7.67 48.05 0.91
CA LYS A 304 -6.84 48.61 -0.19
C LYS A 304 -5.72 49.54 0.28
N GLU A 305 -5.81 50.16 1.46
CA GLU A 305 -4.82 51.15 1.93
C GLU A 305 -3.63 50.56 2.70
N GLU A 306 -3.70 49.33 3.25
CA GLU A 306 -2.58 48.69 3.97
C GLU A 306 -1.68 47.79 3.09
N LYS A 307 -2.11 47.44 1.88
CA LYS A 307 -1.38 46.51 0.99
C LYS A 307 -0.11 47.09 0.35
N GLU A 308 0.06 48.42 0.34
CA GLU A 308 1.18 49.09 -0.35
C GLU A 308 2.56 48.98 0.36
N LYS A 309 2.62 48.48 1.60
CA LYS A 309 3.89 48.41 2.37
C LYS A 309 4.43 47.00 2.64
N ARG A 310 3.74 45.94 2.21
CA ARG A 310 4.15 44.55 2.53
C ARG A 310 5.04 43.97 1.44
N SER A 311 6.03 43.17 1.83
CA SER A 311 6.79 42.39 0.86
C SER A 311 5.86 41.39 0.15
N ARG A 312 6.20 41.01 -1.09
CA ARG A 312 5.42 40.01 -1.85
C ARG A 312 5.20 38.72 -1.05
N LYS A 313 6.22 38.30 -0.29
CA LYS A 313 6.18 37.11 0.56
C LYS A 313 5.20 37.25 1.74
N ASP A 314 5.15 38.43 2.37
CA ASP A 314 4.24 38.67 3.50
C ASP A 314 2.78 38.82 3.04
N ALA A 315 2.58 39.33 1.81
CA ALA A 315 1.26 39.40 1.20
C ALA A 315 0.73 37.99 0.87
N GLU A 316 1.55 37.13 0.27
CA GLU A 316 1.22 35.72 -0.03
C GLU A 316 0.92 34.93 1.26
N ALA A 317 1.77 35.06 2.28
CA ALA A 317 1.53 34.39 3.57
C ALA A 317 0.23 34.84 4.27
N ALA A 318 -0.12 36.13 4.15
CA ALA A 318 -1.37 36.65 4.70
C ALA A 318 -2.61 36.16 3.93
N GLU A 319 -2.50 36.01 2.61
CA GLU A 319 -3.53 35.43 1.75
C GLU A 319 -3.76 33.95 2.08
N ASP A 320 -2.69 33.17 2.15
CA ASP A 320 -2.73 31.75 2.57
C ASP A 320 -3.37 31.58 3.96
N GLU A 321 -3.03 32.45 4.90
CA GLU A 321 -3.64 32.42 6.23
C GLU A 321 -5.13 32.77 6.19
N ALA A 322 -5.53 33.76 5.40
CA ALA A 322 -6.93 34.14 5.24
C ALA A 322 -7.74 33.01 4.58
N GLU A 323 -7.20 32.37 3.55
CA GLU A 323 -7.80 31.21 2.89
C GLU A 323 -7.94 30.04 3.87
N ARG A 324 -6.87 29.69 4.59
CA ARG A 324 -6.91 28.64 5.63
C ARG A 324 -7.97 28.93 6.68
N ARG A 325 -8.11 30.18 7.14
CA ARG A 325 -9.12 30.59 8.11
C ARG A 325 -10.54 30.40 7.57
N ARG A 326 -10.77 30.75 6.29
CA ARG A 326 -12.06 30.53 5.61
C ARG A 326 -12.36 29.04 5.46
N ALA A 327 -11.38 28.26 5.00
CA ALA A 327 -11.48 26.81 4.88
C ALA A 327 -11.82 26.15 6.23
N HIS A 328 -11.13 26.53 7.31
CA HIS A 328 -11.41 26.06 8.66
C HIS A 328 -12.86 26.37 9.08
N VAL A 329 -13.32 27.61 8.85
CA VAL A 329 -14.70 28.02 9.17
C VAL A 329 -15.73 27.23 8.35
N ALA A 330 -15.46 26.97 7.08
CA ALA A 330 -16.32 26.15 6.23
C ALA A 330 -16.42 24.72 6.76
N LEU A 331 -15.29 24.09 7.05
CA LEU A 331 -15.20 22.73 7.57
C LEU A 331 -15.75 22.59 9.01
N ALA A 332 -15.80 23.68 9.78
CA ALA A 332 -16.44 23.69 11.10
C ALA A 332 -17.97 23.70 11.04
N LYS A 333 -18.57 24.06 9.89
CA LYS A 333 -20.03 24.08 9.71
C LYS A 333 -20.60 22.70 9.39
N VAL A 334 -19.78 21.76 8.91
CA VAL A 334 -20.21 20.43 8.51
C VAL A 334 -19.95 19.44 9.66
N PRO A 335 -20.98 18.83 10.25
CA PRO A 335 -20.80 17.80 11.27
C PRO A 335 -20.10 16.55 10.71
N ALA A 336 -19.32 15.86 11.56
CA ALA A 336 -18.62 14.63 11.16
C ALA A 336 -19.58 13.52 10.68
N GLY A 337 -20.77 13.40 11.28
CA GLY A 337 -21.79 12.46 10.83
C GLY A 337 -22.26 12.76 9.40
N GLU A 338 -22.61 14.02 9.12
CA GLU A 338 -23.01 14.47 7.78
C GLU A 338 -21.90 14.22 6.75
N PHE A 339 -20.64 14.49 7.11
CA PHE A 339 -19.50 14.19 6.24
C PHE A 339 -19.48 12.72 5.82
N TRP A 340 -19.58 11.79 6.77
CA TRP A 340 -19.53 10.36 6.47
C TRP A 340 -20.81 9.82 5.80
N GLU A 341 -21.97 10.45 6.01
CA GLU A 341 -23.17 10.19 5.21
C GLU A 341 -22.97 10.63 3.76
N ARG A 342 -22.44 11.84 3.56
CA ARG A 342 -22.15 12.39 2.23
C ARG A 342 -21.04 11.64 1.48
N MET A 343 -20.12 11.01 2.21
CA MET A 343 -19.09 10.13 1.64
C MET A 343 -19.68 8.99 0.81
N GLY A 344 -20.89 8.50 1.14
CA GLY A 344 -21.56 7.45 0.36
C GLY A 344 -21.91 7.86 -1.08
N PHE A 345 -22.18 9.14 -1.31
CA PHE A 345 -22.59 9.65 -2.62
C PHE A 345 -21.43 10.08 -3.51
N ARG A 346 -20.19 9.97 -3.02
CA ARG A 346 -18.98 10.34 -3.76
C ARG A 346 -18.73 9.34 -4.88
N GLN A 347 -18.21 9.80 -6.02
CA GLN A 347 -17.96 8.96 -7.19
C GLN A 347 -17.14 7.71 -6.84
N GLU A 348 -16.19 7.84 -5.92
CA GLU A 348 -15.33 6.75 -5.49
C GLU A 348 -16.04 5.69 -4.65
N CYS A 349 -17.18 6.04 -4.05
CA CYS A 349 -17.96 5.18 -3.17
C CYS A 349 -19.30 4.74 -3.80
N ALA A 350 -19.76 5.45 -4.83
CA ALA A 350 -21.06 5.27 -5.48
C ALA A 350 -20.99 4.60 -6.86
N SER A 351 -19.84 4.08 -7.29
CA SER A 351 -19.63 3.53 -8.64
C SER A 351 -20.21 2.13 -8.87
N GLY A 352 -21.17 1.68 -8.06
CA GLY A 352 -21.84 0.37 -8.19
C GLY A 352 -21.04 -0.84 -7.68
N ASP A 353 -19.88 -0.63 -7.05
CA ASP A 353 -19.09 -1.68 -6.40
C ASP A 353 -18.86 -1.32 -4.93
N VAL A 354 -18.65 -2.33 -4.08
CA VAL A 354 -18.48 -2.14 -2.64
C VAL A 354 -17.08 -1.56 -2.36
N THR A 355 -17.05 -0.43 -1.68
CA THR A 355 -15.81 0.16 -1.14
C THR A 355 -15.89 0.24 0.37
N GLY A 356 -14.74 0.38 1.04
CA GLY A 356 -14.72 0.38 2.50
C GLY A 356 -13.53 1.10 3.10
N PHE A 357 -13.79 1.83 4.18
CA PHE A 357 -12.74 2.32 5.08
C PHE A 357 -12.49 1.26 6.14
N PHE A 358 -11.24 0.89 6.33
CA PHE A 358 -10.82 -0.03 7.39
C PHE A 358 -9.82 0.66 8.30
N SER A 359 -9.92 0.36 9.59
CA SER A 359 -8.97 0.87 10.57
C SER A 359 -8.76 -0.10 11.74
N ALA A 360 -7.53 -0.10 12.24
CA ALA A 360 -7.15 -0.74 13.48
C ALA A 360 -6.48 0.29 14.38
N HIS A 361 -6.92 0.38 15.64
CA HIS A 361 -6.30 1.23 16.65
C HIS A 361 -5.62 0.37 17.72
N ALA A 362 -4.37 0.71 18.03
CA ALA A 362 -3.60 0.09 19.11
C ALA A 362 -2.88 1.15 19.95
N GLY A 363 -2.96 1.03 21.28
CA GLY A 363 -2.37 1.96 22.23
C GLY A 363 -3.40 2.53 23.22
N PRO A 364 -2.96 3.38 24.16
CA PRO A 364 -3.84 3.93 25.20
C PRO A 364 -4.96 4.76 24.58
N GLN A 365 -6.18 4.52 25.06
CA GLN A 365 -7.34 5.32 24.69
C GLN A 365 -7.19 6.72 25.31
N ARG A 366 -7.35 7.78 24.51
CA ARG A 366 -7.34 9.14 25.04
C ARG A 366 -8.71 9.45 25.63
N ASP A 367 -8.75 9.74 26.93
CA ASP A 367 -9.92 10.36 27.57
C ASP A 367 -9.99 11.85 27.18
N GLU A 368 -11.14 12.29 26.67
CA GLU A 368 -11.37 13.69 26.28
C GLU A 368 -11.43 14.64 27.49
N THR A 369 -11.48 14.11 28.71
CA THR A 369 -11.75 14.81 29.97
C THR A 369 -10.51 15.33 30.71
N GLU A 370 -9.29 15.04 30.25
CA GLU A 370 -8.08 15.60 30.88
C GLU A 370 -7.95 17.13 30.64
N ARG A 371 -8.46 17.91 31.60
CA ARG A 371 -8.21 19.35 31.73
C ARG A 371 -6.76 19.60 32.13
N SER A 372 -5.93 20.19 31.25
CA SER A 372 -4.67 20.94 31.57
C SER A 372 -3.96 21.49 30.30
N PRO A 373 -3.09 22.52 30.35
CA PRO A 373 -3.27 23.86 29.78
C PRO A 373 -3.09 24.00 28.25
N SER A 374 -3.24 25.23 27.76
CA SER A 374 -3.23 25.72 26.37
C SER A 374 -1.99 25.33 25.54
N VAL A 375 -2.19 25.27 24.22
CA VAL A 375 -1.18 24.99 23.18
C VAL A 375 -0.06 26.04 23.12
N ASP A 376 -0.23 27.18 23.81
CA ASP A 376 0.71 28.30 23.80
C ASP A 376 1.68 28.34 25.00
N GLY A 377 1.73 27.28 25.81
CA GLY A 377 2.70 27.15 26.89
C GLY A 377 3.70 26.04 26.59
N GLU A 378 4.89 26.40 26.09
CA GLU A 378 6.05 25.54 26.22
C GLU A 378 6.22 25.23 27.71
N ARG A 379 5.95 23.99 28.15
CA ARG A 379 6.37 23.57 29.49
C ARG A 379 7.89 23.52 29.46
N GLU A 380 8.53 24.47 30.13
CA GLU A 380 9.97 24.43 30.40
C GLU A 380 10.31 23.06 31.04
N GLY A 381 10.95 22.17 30.27
CA GLY A 381 11.45 20.88 30.75
C GLY A 381 11.08 19.63 29.95
N GLU A 382 10.09 19.65 29.05
CA GLU A 382 9.80 18.50 28.18
C GLU A 382 10.72 18.47 26.96
N ARG A 383 11.49 17.38 26.79
CA ARG A 383 12.33 17.21 25.59
C ARG A 383 11.43 17.16 24.36
N PRO A 384 11.72 17.93 23.29
CA PRO A 384 11.00 17.83 22.03
C PRO A 384 11.01 16.38 21.53
N TYR A 385 9.84 15.86 21.13
CA TYR A 385 9.76 14.54 20.52
C TYR A 385 10.61 14.51 19.24
N GLU A 386 11.67 13.71 19.27
CA GLU A 386 12.47 13.36 18.11
C GLU A 386 12.00 12.00 17.61
N PRO A 387 11.69 11.85 16.30
CA PRO A 387 11.27 10.57 15.77
C PRO A 387 12.41 9.57 15.98
N PRO A 388 12.10 8.29 16.22
CA PRO A 388 13.12 7.26 16.34
C PRO A 388 14.06 7.33 15.13
N ARG A 389 15.37 7.32 15.38
CA ARG A 389 16.33 7.16 14.29
C ARG A 389 16.04 5.83 13.63
N VAL A 390 15.93 5.85 12.29
CA VAL A 390 15.80 4.65 11.47
C VAL A 390 17.18 4.43 10.86
N PRO A 391 17.99 3.47 11.37
CA PRO A 391 19.28 3.15 10.78
C PRO A 391 19.11 2.79 9.31
N HIS A 392 20.03 3.27 8.46
CA HIS A 392 20.04 3.00 7.02
C HIS A 392 18.78 3.47 6.27
N ALA A 393 18.05 4.44 6.82
CA ALA A 393 17.00 5.12 6.08
C ALA A 393 17.59 5.88 4.89
N VAL A 394 16.86 5.85 3.78
CA VAL A 394 17.20 6.55 2.54
C VAL A 394 16.44 7.87 2.43
N SER A 395 16.80 8.75 1.52
CA SER A 395 16.13 10.00 1.26
C SER A 395 14.72 9.74 0.69
N LYS A 396 13.74 10.57 1.07
CA LYS A 396 12.38 10.50 0.51
C LYS A 396 12.39 10.57 -1.03
N PRO A 397 13.16 11.46 -1.69
CA PRO A 397 13.28 11.47 -3.15
C PRO A 397 13.81 10.16 -3.74
N LEU A 398 14.67 9.42 -3.02
CA LEU A 398 15.14 8.11 -3.49
C LEU A 398 14.01 7.06 -3.48
N VAL A 399 13.22 7.01 -2.39
CA VAL A 399 12.06 6.11 -2.30
C VAL A 399 11.05 6.41 -3.41
N GLU A 400 10.73 7.69 -3.61
CA GLU A 400 9.85 8.15 -4.68
C GLU A 400 10.40 7.75 -6.06
N ARG A 401 11.70 7.97 -6.32
CA ARG A 401 12.35 7.59 -7.58
C ARG A 401 12.26 6.09 -7.86
N ILE A 402 12.49 5.25 -6.84
CA ILE A 402 12.42 3.78 -6.97
C ILE A 402 10.98 3.32 -7.20
N LEU A 403 10.00 3.91 -6.49
CA LEU A 403 8.59 3.68 -6.72
C LEU A 403 8.17 4.09 -8.14
N THR A 404 8.56 5.28 -8.60
CA THR A 404 8.31 5.74 -9.98
C THR A 404 8.94 4.80 -11.01
N SER A 405 10.16 4.30 -10.77
CA SER A 405 10.77 3.29 -11.64
C SER A 405 9.93 2.02 -11.72
N MET A 406 9.32 1.58 -10.61
CA MET A 406 8.43 0.41 -10.59
C MET A 406 7.13 0.68 -11.37
N LEU A 407 6.57 1.88 -11.23
CA LEU A 407 5.38 2.35 -11.95
C LEU A 407 5.63 2.58 -13.46
N ASN A 408 6.90 2.58 -13.88
CA ASN A 408 7.29 2.65 -15.29
C ASN A 408 7.71 1.29 -15.85
N THR A 409 7.64 0.22 -15.06
CA THR A 409 7.91 -1.15 -15.52
C THR A 409 6.63 -1.77 -16.08
N ASP A 410 6.75 -2.43 -17.24
CA ASP A 410 5.62 -3.06 -17.91
C ASP A 410 5.43 -4.53 -17.47
N PHE A 411 4.23 -4.85 -17.00
CA PHE A 411 3.79 -6.19 -16.59
C PHE A 411 2.72 -6.76 -17.52
N GLY A 412 2.59 -6.27 -18.75
CA GLY A 412 1.61 -6.75 -19.73
C GLY A 412 1.91 -8.15 -20.28
N THR A 413 3.18 -8.56 -20.28
CA THR A 413 3.59 -9.91 -20.66
C THR A 413 4.63 -10.47 -19.70
N ARG A 414 4.74 -11.81 -19.64
CA ARG A 414 5.71 -12.50 -18.79
C ARG A 414 7.16 -12.07 -19.11
N SER A 415 7.50 -11.95 -20.39
CA SER A 415 8.84 -11.54 -20.81
C SER A 415 9.19 -10.11 -20.38
N LEU A 416 8.25 -9.18 -20.52
CA LEU A 416 8.40 -7.79 -20.05
C LEU A 416 8.52 -7.73 -18.53
N ALA A 417 7.69 -8.49 -17.81
CA ALA A 417 7.72 -8.55 -16.36
C ALA A 417 9.07 -9.07 -15.84
N TYR A 418 9.68 -10.08 -16.49
CA TYR A 418 10.99 -10.61 -16.11
C TYR A 418 12.11 -9.61 -16.38
N ALA A 419 12.20 -9.10 -17.62
CA ALA A 419 13.22 -8.12 -17.99
C ALA A 419 13.13 -6.85 -17.12
N GLY A 420 11.91 -6.36 -16.91
CA GLY A 420 11.63 -5.22 -16.06
C GLY A 420 11.95 -5.45 -14.59
N THR A 421 11.73 -6.67 -14.09
CA THR A 421 12.13 -7.05 -12.73
C THR A 421 13.64 -7.02 -12.56
N ASP A 422 14.38 -7.63 -13.49
CA ASP A 422 15.85 -7.67 -13.42
C ASP A 422 16.46 -6.27 -13.46
N MET A 423 15.96 -5.41 -14.36
CA MET A 423 16.36 -4.00 -14.45
C MET A 423 16.04 -3.24 -13.16
N TRP A 424 14.83 -3.42 -12.63
CA TRP A 424 14.41 -2.73 -11.40
C TRP A 424 15.23 -3.17 -10.19
N LEU A 425 15.51 -4.47 -10.04
CA LEU A 425 16.32 -5.01 -8.94
C LEU A 425 17.76 -4.50 -9.00
N ALA A 426 18.37 -4.52 -10.20
CA ALA A 426 19.73 -4.03 -10.40
C ALA A 426 19.85 -2.52 -10.12
N SER A 427 18.92 -1.73 -10.66
CA SER A 427 18.86 -0.28 -10.45
C SER A 427 18.63 0.05 -8.97
N THR A 428 17.64 -0.58 -8.34
CA THR A 428 17.33 -0.38 -6.92
C THR A 428 18.54 -0.67 -6.03
N ARG A 429 19.22 -1.81 -6.25
CA ARG A 429 20.44 -2.15 -5.50
C ARG A 429 21.51 -1.07 -5.68
N ALA A 430 21.81 -0.67 -6.92
CA ALA A 430 22.84 0.32 -7.20
C ALA A 430 22.56 1.67 -6.53
N LEU A 431 21.32 2.16 -6.62
CA LEU A 431 20.93 3.44 -6.04
C LEU A 431 20.93 3.43 -4.51
N VAL A 432 20.53 2.33 -3.88
CA VAL A 432 20.54 2.20 -2.42
C VAL A 432 21.98 2.06 -1.90
N LEU A 433 22.83 1.31 -2.59
CA LEU A 433 24.26 1.18 -2.23
C LEU A 433 24.99 2.52 -2.28
N ASP A 434 24.72 3.34 -3.30
CA ASP A 434 25.31 4.67 -3.44
C ASP A 434 24.95 5.57 -2.25
N GLU A 435 23.72 5.47 -1.72
CA GLU A 435 23.27 6.35 -0.65
C GLU A 435 23.60 5.84 0.76
N VAL A 436 23.47 4.55 1.04
CA VAL A 436 23.58 3.98 2.40
C VAL A 436 24.63 2.86 2.54
N GLY A 437 25.39 2.56 1.49
CA GLY A 437 26.45 1.54 1.48
C GLY A 437 25.96 0.10 1.58
N GLU A 438 26.90 -0.85 1.60
CA GLU A 438 26.61 -2.30 1.65
C GLU A 438 25.85 -2.69 2.93
N ASP A 439 26.20 -2.12 4.08
CA ASP A 439 25.50 -2.36 5.35
C ASP A 439 24.04 -1.90 5.27
N GLY A 440 23.77 -0.77 4.61
CA GLY A 440 22.42 -0.27 4.42
C GLY A 440 21.60 -1.12 3.46
N TRP A 441 22.20 -1.55 2.34
CA TRP A 441 21.55 -2.51 1.44
C TRP A 441 21.25 -3.84 2.14
N ALA A 442 22.20 -4.35 2.93
CA ALA A 442 22.02 -5.55 3.72
C ALA A 442 20.87 -5.35 4.73
N ALA A 443 20.76 -4.19 5.38
CA ALA A 443 19.64 -3.89 6.28
C ALA A 443 18.28 -3.82 5.55
N SER A 444 18.25 -3.33 4.30
CA SER A 444 17.03 -3.18 3.50
C SER A 444 16.58 -4.42 2.73
N SER A 445 17.45 -5.42 2.55
CA SER A 445 17.15 -6.59 1.71
C SER A 445 17.37 -7.93 2.42
N ALA A 446 16.62 -8.95 2.01
CA ALA A 446 16.81 -10.32 2.47
C ALA A 446 16.27 -11.33 1.45
N THR A 447 16.75 -12.56 1.55
CA THR A 447 16.29 -13.70 0.75
C THR A 447 15.70 -14.77 1.67
N ILE A 448 14.57 -15.35 1.27
CA ILE A 448 13.88 -16.43 1.96
C ILE A 448 13.94 -17.65 1.05
N ALA A 449 14.56 -18.72 1.55
CA ALA A 449 14.69 -19.97 0.82
C ALA A 449 13.32 -20.66 0.63
N PRO A 450 13.14 -21.45 -0.45
CA PRO A 450 11.96 -22.31 -0.61
C PRO A 450 11.78 -23.26 0.57
N THR A 451 10.54 -23.51 0.98
CA THR A 451 10.20 -24.53 1.98
C THR A 451 9.83 -25.83 1.27
N SER A 452 10.51 -26.94 1.58
CA SER A 452 10.28 -28.26 0.95
C SER A 452 8.96 -28.94 1.37
N SER A 453 8.12 -28.27 2.15
CA SER A 453 6.83 -28.78 2.61
C SER A 453 5.75 -28.47 1.57
N ALA A 454 5.80 -29.16 0.43
CA ALA A 454 4.65 -29.26 -0.46
C ALA A 454 3.59 -30.14 0.23
N ALA A 455 2.77 -29.54 1.09
CA ALA A 455 1.53 -30.17 1.51
C ALA A 455 0.68 -30.39 0.25
N ALA A 456 0.35 -31.66 -0.03
CA ALA A 456 -0.49 -32.04 -1.16
C ALA A 456 -1.76 -31.19 -1.20
N PRO A 457 -2.22 -30.74 -2.38
CA PRO A 457 -3.43 -29.94 -2.48
C PRO A 457 -4.61 -30.73 -1.90
N ALA A 458 -5.29 -30.12 -0.92
CA ALA A 458 -6.53 -30.67 -0.39
C ALA A 458 -7.52 -30.94 -1.55
N PRO A 459 -8.24 -32.07 -1.55
CA PRO A 459 -9.12 -32.42 -2.65
C PRO A 459 -10.18 -31.33 -2.83
N LYS A 460 -10.32 -30.85 -4.07
CA LYS A 460 -11.38 -29.92 -4.46
C LYS A 460 -12.72 -30.46 -3.97
N ARG A 461 -13.35 -29.73 -3.05
CA ARG A 461 -14.74 -29.99 -2.64
C ARG A 461 -15.59 -29.90 -3.90
N LYS A 462 -16.18 -31.02 -4.33
CA LYS A 462 -17.12 -31.06 -5.45
C LYS A 462 -18.21 -30.02 -5.16
N GLU A 463 -18.36 -29.04 -6.05
CA GLU A 463 -19.57 -28.25 -6.12
C GLU A 463 -20.70 -29.22 -6.47
N GLU A 464 -21.59 -29.48 -5.51
CA GLU A 464 -22.88 -30.09 -5.81
C GLU A 464 -23.65 -29.07 -6.66
N ALA A 465 -23.80 -29.38 -7.94
CA ALA A 465 -24.73 -28.70 -8.82
C ALA A 465 -26.14 -28.91 -8.28
N VAL A 466 -26.65 -27.93 -7.53
CA VAL A 466 -28.07 -27.85 -7.17
C VAL A 466 -28.83 -27.54 -8.45
N THR A 467 -29.38 -28.57 -9.08
CA THR A 467 -30.29 -28.46 -10.21
C THR A 467 -31.57 -27.76 -9.75
N MET A 468 -31.66 -26.46 -10.01
CA MET A 468 -32.87 -25.67 -9.86
C MET A 468 -33.97 -26.24 -10.78
N LEU A 469 -34.91 -26.97 -10.19
CA LEU A 469 -36.15 -27.40 -10.85
C LEU A 469 -37.00 -26.17 -11.19
N GLN A 470 -37.10 -25.83 -12.47
CA GLN A 470 -38.00 -24.80 -12.95
C GLN A 470 -39.48 -25.23 -12.78
N PRO A 471 -40.35 -24.34 -12.27
CA PRO A 471 -41.77 -24.66 -12.11
C PRO A 471 -42.48 -24.74 -13.47
N ARG A 472 -43.12 -25.90 -13.72
CA ARG A 472 -43.95 -26.15 -14.91
C ARG A 472 -45.15 -25.19 -14.96
N LYS A 473 -45.31 -24.48 -16.08
CA LYS A 473 -46.50 -23.68 -16.40
C LYS A 473 -47.73 -24.59 -16.44
N LYS A 474 -48.73 -24.32 -15.59
CA LYS A 474 -50.07 -24.92 -15.66
C LYS A 474 -50.77 -24.42 -16.93
N LYS A 475 -51.21 -25.34 -17.80
CA LYS A 475 -52.20 -25.04 -18.83
C LYS A 475 -53.54 -24.74 -18.15
N ARG A 476 -54.19 -23.64 -18.53
CA ARG A 476 -55.60 -23.40 -18.25
C ARG A 476 -56.43 -24.48 -18.98
N VAL A 477 -57.40 -25.03 -18.25
CA VAL A 477 -58.48 -25.91 -18.74
C VAL A 477 -59.41 -25.12 -19.64
#